data_AF-A0A3B0XZU2-F1
#
_entry.id   AF-A0A3B0XZU2-F1
#
_cell.length_a   1.000
_cell.length_b   1.000
_cell.length_c   1.000
_cell.angle_alpha   90.00
_cell.angle_beta   90.00
_cell.angle_gamma   90.00
#
_symmetry.space_group_name_H-M   'P 1'
#
loop_
_entity.id
_entity.type
_entity.pdbx_description
1 polymer ?
#
loop_
_entity_poly.entity_id
_entity_poly.type
_entity_poly.pdbx_seq_one_letter_code
_entity_poly.pdbx_strand_id
1 'polypeptide(L)'
;KDLSLLTGQHPQRTRARKSVAAFKLREGMEVGCRVTLRGKKMYEFVDRLISLALPRVRDFRGLNPKSFDGRGNYSMGLNEQLVFPEVDADRSQLTQGMNITFVTTANTNDDGRALLRELGMPFRKDAKKTR
;
A
#
# COMPACT_ATOMS: atom_id res chain seq x y z
N LYS A 1 -12.58 1.72 -9.69
CA LYS A 1 -12.78 3.15 -10.04
C LYS A 1 -11.97 4.02 -9.08
N ASP A 2 -12.03 3.69 -7.80
CA ASP A 2 -11.34 4.39 -6.71
C ASP A 2 -9.81 4.40 -6.90
N LEU A 3 -9.20 3.26 -7.28
CA LEU A 3 -7.77 3.23 -7.64
C LEU A 3 -7.36 4.23 -8.73
N SER A 4 -8.22 4.49 -9.72
CA SER A 4 -7.92 5.50 -10.75
C SER A 4 -7.94 6.91 -10.18
N LEU A 5 -8.88 7.21 -9.28
CA LEU A 5 -8.99 8.50 -8.61
C LEU A 5 -7.80 8.75 -7.69
N LEU A 6 -7.44 7.74 -6.89
CA LEU A 6 -6.31 7.79 -5.98
C LEU A 6 -4.98 8.00 -6.71
N THR A 7 -4.74 7.22 -7.76
CA THR A 7 -3.41 7.14 -8.38
C THR A 7 -3.24 8.00 -9.64
N GLY A 8 -4.33 8.57 -10.16
CA GLY A 8 -4.31 9.30 -11.43
C GLY A 8 -3.87 8.43 -12.63
N GLN A 9 -4.04 7.11 -12.51
CA GLN A 9 -3.63 6.13 -13.51
C GLN A 9 -4.67 5.02 -13.63
N HIS A 10 -4.98 4.60 -14.86
CA HIS A 10 -5.91 3.50 -15.08
C HIS A 10 -5.33 2.18 -14.54
N PRO A 11 -6.05 1.47 -13.66
CA PRO A 11 -5.62 0.19 -13.12
C PRO A 11 -5.69 -0.91 -14.15
N GLN A 12 -4.70 -1.80 -14.09
CA GLN A 12 -4.69 -3.04 -14.85
C GLN A 12 -5.53 -4.08 -14.10
N ARG A 13 -6.48 -4.71 -14.80
CA ARG A 13 -7.24 -5.84 -14.27
C ARG A 13 -6.35 -7.08 -14.23
N THR A 14 -6.27 -7.73 -13.07
CA THR A 14 -5.48 -8.96 -12.89
C THR A 14 -6.37 -10.18 -13.11
N ARG A 15 -5.97 -11.04 -14.05
CA ARG A 15 -6.69 -12.28 -14.39
C ARG A 15 -6.11 -13.47 -13.65
N ALA A 16 -6.96 -14.43 -13.30
CA ALA A 16 -6.54 -15.71 -12.73
C ALA A 16 -5.64 -16.46 -13.71
N ARG A 17 -4.47 -16.89 -13.23
CA ARG A 17 -3.52 -17.70 -14.03
C ARG A 17 -3.86 -19.19 -14.06
N LYS A 18 -4.64 -19.66 -13.08
CA LYS A 18 -5.00 -21.07 -12.91
C LYS A 18 -6.45 -21.17 -12.44
N SER A 19 -7.13 -22.23 -12.85
CA SER A 19 -8.43 -22.60 -12.32
C SER A 19 -8.28 -23.25 -10.95
N VAL A 20 -9.02 -22.77 -9.95
CA VAL A 20 -9.00 -23.32 -8.58
C VAL A 20 -10.44 -23.45 -8.08
N ALA A 21 -10.91 -24.70 -8.00
CA ALA A 21 -12.31 -25.00 -7.70
C ALA A 21 -12.75 -24.53 -6.31
N ALA A 22 -11.87 -24.61 -5.31
CA ALA A 22 -12.17 -24.17 -3.94
C ALA A 22 -12.53 -22.67 -3.85
N PHE A 23 -11.93 -21.84 -4.70
CA PHE A 23 -12.25 -20.40 -4.79
C PHE A 23 -13.29 -20.10 -5.88
N LYS A 24 -13.86 -21.12 -6.52
CA LYS A 24 -14.77 -21.00 -7.67
C LYS A 24 -14.19 -20.15 -8.81
N LEU A 25 -12.86 -20.20 -8.99
CA LEU A 25 -12.12 -19.43 -9.99
C LEU A 25 -11.81 -20.28 -11.21
N ARG A 26 -12.00 -19.71 -12.40
CA ARG A 26 -11.54 -20.24 -13.69
C ARG A 26 -10.41 -19.39 -14.25
N GLU A 27 -9.53 -20.01 -15.00
CA GLU A 27 -8.46 -19.32 -15.72
C GLU A 27 -9.01 -18.18 -16.59
N GLY A 28 -8.32 -17.04 -16.60
CA GLY A 28 -8.71 -15.86 -17.38
C GLY A 28 -9.79 -14.97 -16.73
N MET A 29 -10.45 -15.43 -15.66
CA MET A 29 -11.40 -14.60 -14.89
C MET A 29 -10.71 -13.42 -14.21
N GLU A 30 -11.39 -12.28 -14.15
CA GLU A 30 -10.90 -11.09 -13.45
C GLU A 30 -11.04 -11.26 -11.93
N VAL A 31 -9.93 -11.17 -11.20
CA VAL A 31 -9.89 -11.42 -9.74
C VAL A 31 -9.53 -10.16 -8.95
N GLY A 32 -8.91 -9.18 -9.60
CA GLY A 32 -8.43 -8.00 -8.90
C GLY A 32 -7.97 -6.90 -9.83
N CYS A 33 -7.42 -5.85 -9.24
CA CYS A 33 -6.88 -4.68 -9.93
C CYS A 33 -5.53 -4.31 -9.31
N ARG A 34 -4.59 -3.84 -10.14
CA ARG A 34 -3.31 -3.31 -9.68
C ARG A 34 -2.93 -2.05 -10.45
N VAL A 35 -2.14 -1.20 -9.83
CA VAL A 35 -1.49 -0.05 -10.46
C VAL A 35 -0.02 -0.11 -10.11
N THR A 36 0.85 0.19 -11.07
CA THR A 36 2.28 0.39 -10.83
C THR A 36 2.60 1.84 -11.09
N LEU A 37 3.02 2.56 -10.04
CA LEU A 37 3.42 3.96 -10.12
C LEU A 37 4.94 4.08 -10.17
N ARG A 38 5.45 4.95 -11.04
CA ARG A 38 6.88 5.24 -11.20
C ARG A 38 7.08 6.75 -11.45
N GLY A 39 8.27 7.25 -11.14
CA GLY A 39 8.63 8.66 -11.37
C GLY A 39 7.76 9.62 -10.56
N LYS A 40 7.31 10.72 -11.18
CA LYS A 40 6.58 11.80 -10.51
C LYS A 40 5.29 11.33 -9.80
N LYS A 41 4.46 10.52 -10.47
CA LYS A 41 3.20 10.01 -9.90
C LYS A 41 3.40 9.15 -8.66
N MET A 42 4.53 8.43 -8.59
CA MET A 42 4.88 7.65 -7.41
C MET A 42 5.13 8.57 -6.22
N TYR A 43 6.03 9.55 -6.36
CA TYR A 43 6.36 10.47 -5.27
C TYR A 43 5.14 11.27 -4.79
N GLU A 44 4.29 11.72 -5.71
CA GLU A 44 3.03 12.39 -5.37
C GLU A 44 2.07 11.49 -4.58
N PHE A 45 1.95 10.21 -4.96
CA PHE A 45 1.15 9.24 -4.20
C PHE A 45 1.75 8.98 -2.81
N VAL A 46 3.07 8.86 -2.71
CA VAL A 46 3.75 8.66 -1.41
C VAL A 46 3.54 9.85 -0.49
N ASP A 47 3.69 11.08 -1.01
CA ASP A 47 3.45 12.29 -0.23
C ASP A 47 1.99 12.37 0.26
N ARG A 48 1.01 12.14 -0.62
CA ARG A 48 -0.41 12.08 -0.21
C ARG A 48 -0.68 10.96 0.80
N LEU A 49 -0.05 9.81 0.64
CA LEU A 49 -0.18 8.70 1.58
C LEU A 49 0.32 9.11 2.97
N ILE A 50 1.51 9.69 3.06
CA ILE A 50 2.13 10.07 4.35
C ILE A 50 1.40 11.25 4.99
N SER A 51 1.12 12.29 4.21
CA SER A 51 0.62 13.57 4.69
C SER A 51 -0.89 13.58 4.93
N LEU A 52 -1.67 12.81 4.15
CA LEU A 52 -3.14 12.82 4.23
C LEU A 52 -3.72 11.50 4.75
N ALA A 53 -3.30 10.36 4.20
CA ALA A 53 -3.96 9.09 4.45
C ALA A 53 -3.56 8.46 5.79
N LEU A 54 -2.26 8.34 6.09
CA LEU A 54 -1.78 7.69 7.32
C LEU A 54 -2.31 8.33 8.61
N PRO A 55 -2.37 9.67 8.75
CA PRO A 55 -2.94 10.30 9.94
C PRO A 55 -4.43 10.03 10.14
N ARG A 56 -5.16 9.72 9.07
CA ARG A 56 -6.60 9.42 9.09
C ARG A 56 -6.89 7.95 9.37
N VAL A 57 -5.88 7.08 9.39
CA VAL A 57 -6.05 5.66 9.73
C VAL A 57 -6.49 5.57 11.20
N ARG A 58 -7.60 4.88 11.45
CA ARG A 58 -8.09 4.63 12.82
C ARG A 58 -7.03 3.85 13.62
N ASP A 59 -6.77 4.30 14.86
CA ASP A 59 -5.78 3.72 15.77
C ASP A 59 -4.35 3.65 15.18
N PHE A 60 -3.95 4.65 14.38
CA PHE A 60 -2.61 4.69 13.81
C PHE A 60 -1.52 4.83 14.87
N ARG A 61 -0.71 3.77 15.04
CA ARG A 61 0.45 3.73 15.96
C ARG A 61 1.80 3.77 15.24
N GLY A 62 1.78 4.13 13.95
CA GLY A 62 2.93 4.00 13.06
C GLY A 62 2.98 2.66 12.34
N LEU A 63 3.71 2.65 11.23
CA LEU A 63 3.93 1.50 10.37
C LEU A 63 4.83 0.46 11.04
N ASN A 64 4.56 -0.82 10.80
CA ASN A 64 5.36 -1.91 11.35
C ASN A 64 6.76 -1.90 10.70
N PRO A 65 7.85 -1.71 11.45
CA PRO A 65 9.20 -1.73 10.89
C PRO A 65 9.64 -3.13 10.46
N LYS A 66 8.93 -4.19 10.82
CA LYS A 66 9.27 -5.57 10.48
C LYS A 66 8.72 -6.06 9.14
N SER A 67 7.91 -5.27 8.44
CA SER A 67 7.27 -5.67 7.17
C SER A 67 8.18 -5.56 5.93
N PHE A 68 9.51 -5.62 6.12
CA PHE A 68 10.47 -5.66 5.02
C PHE A 68 10.73 -7.10 4.57
N ASP A 69 11.02 -7.29 3.28
CA ASP A 69 11.16 -8.61 2.66
C ASP A 69 12.57 -9.23 2.76
N GLY A 70 13.52 -8.57 3.43
CA GLY A 70 14.91 -9.00 3.52
C GLY A 70 15.82 -8.37 2.45
N ARG A 71 15.25 -7.73 1.42
CA ARG A 71 15.95 -7.11 0.29
C ARG A 71 15.59 -5.64 0.15
N GLY A 72 15.30 -4.97 1.26
CA GLY A 72 15.04 -3.53 1.29
C GLY A 72 13.68 -3.10 0.72
N ASN A 73 12.81 -4.02 0.30
CA ASN A 73 11.45 -3.67 -0.12
C ASN A 73 10.50 -3.70 1.07
N TYR A 74 9.53 -2.79 1.06
CA TYR A 74 8.56 -2.66 2.14
C TYR A 74 7.15 -2.93 1.64
N SER A 75 6.38 -3.72 2.38
CA SER A 75 4.97 -3.94 2.08
C SER A 75 4.09 -3.59 3.27
N MET A 76 2.97 -2.93 2.99
CA MET A 76 1.95 -2.62 3.98
C MET A 76 0.55 -2.82 3.42
N GLY A 77 -0.37 -3.21 4.31
CA GLY A 77 -1.80 -3.29 4.01
C GLY A 77 -2.53 -2.12 4.66
N LEU A 78 -3.45 -1.52 3.91
CA LEU A 78 -4.49 -0.63 4.41
C LEU A 78 -5.79 -1.41 4.42
N ASN A 79 -6.47 -1.44 5.57
CA ASN A 79 -7.73 -2.15 5.70
C ASN A 79 -8.87 -1.42 4.96
N GLU A 80 -8.78 -0.09 4.85
CA GLU A 80 -9.85 0.75 4.32
C GLU A 80 -9.27 1.82 3.39
N GLN A 81 -9.87 2.00 2.21
CA GLN A 81 -9.51 3.06 1.26
C GLN A 81 -10.12 4.43 1.62
N LEU A 82 -11.10 4.48 2.54
CA LEU A 82 -11.77 5.70 3.01
C LEU A 82 -10.84 6.69 3.74
N VAL A 83 -9.63 6.25 4.06
CA VAL A 83 -8.57 7.11 4.63
C VAL A 83 -8.12 8.19 3.66
N PHE A 84 -8.34 8.00 2.36
CA PHE A 84 -8.04 8.99 1.33
C PHE A 84 -9.22 9.96 1.16
N PRO A 85 -9.00 11.28 1.24
CA PRO A 85 -10.06 12.28 1.03
C PRO A 85 -10.73 12.20 -0.35
N GLU A 86 -10.03 11.67 -1.35
CA GLU A 86 -10.53 11.56 -2.73
C GLU A 86 -11.56 10.44 -2.90
N VAL A 87 -11.71 9.54 -1.92
CA VAL A 87 -12.69 8.46 -1.95
C VAL A 87 -13.97 8.91 -1.25
N ASP A 88 -15.05 8.98 -2.03
CA ASP A 88 -16.37 9.31 -1.52
C ASP A 88 -16.98 8.13 -0.75
N ALA A 89 -17.25 8.35 0.54
CA ALA A 89 -17.83 7.34 1.42
C ALA A 89 -19.26 6.97 1.02
N ASP A 90 -20.04 7.92 0.51
CA ASP A 90 -21.45 7.70 0.15
C ASP A 90 -21.59 6.88 -1.14
N ARG A 91 -20.54 6.92 -1.98
CA ARG A 91 -20.49 6.16 -3.23
C ARG A 91 -19.96 4.73 -3.04
N SER A 92 -19.24 4.47 -1.96
CA SER A 92 -18.59 3.17 -1.72
C SER A 92 -19.53 2.22 -0.97
N GLN A 93 -20.11 1.27 -1.68
CA GLN A 93 -21.03 0.28 -1.09
C GLN A 93 -20.35 -0.71 -0.15
N LEU A 94 -19.03 -0.91 -0.29
CA LEU A 94 -18.25 -1.90 0.44
C LEU A 94 -16.89 -1.32 0.81
N THR A 95 -16.50 -1.44 2.08
CA THR A 95 -15.17 -1.07 2.54
C THR A 95 -14.13 -2.00 1.90
N GLN A 96 -13.31 -1.45 1.01
CA GLN A 96 -12.21 -2.17 0.37
C GLN A 96 -10.88 -1.77 1.00
N GLY A 97 -10.03 -2.76 1.24
CA GLY A 97 -8.63 -2.55 1.59
C GLY A 97 -7.74 -2.37 0.36
N MET A 98 -6.46 -2.14 0.60
CA MET A 98 -5.43 -2.05 -0.45
C MET A 98 -4.09 -2.48 0.11
N ASN A 99 -3.32 -3.23 -0.69
CA ASN A 99 -1.92 -3.53 -0.37
C ASN A 99 -1.01 -2.60 -1.19
N ILE A 100 -0.02 -2.02 -0.52
CA ILE A 100 0.97 -1.13 -1.11
C ILE A 100 2.35 -1.75 -0.89
N THR A 101 3.11 -1.87 -1.97
CA THR A 101 4.50 -2.37 -1.92
C THR A 101 5.42 -1.30 -2.50
N PHE A 102 6.40 -0.90 -1.69
CA PHE A 102 7.48 0.00 -2.06
C PHE A 102 8.67 -0.85 -2.49
N VAL A 103 9.06 -0.70 -3.75
CA VAL A 103 10.24 -1.34 -4.31
C VAL A 103 11.36 -0.32 -4.28
N THR A 104 12.45 -0.66 -3.62
CA THR A 104 13.62 0.21 -3.49
C THR A 104 14.84 -0.45 -4.13
N THR A 105 15.92 0.32 -4.28
CA THR A 105 17.23 -0.19 -4.72
C THR A 105 18.11 -0.64 -3.56
N ALA A 106 17.60 -0.60 -2.32
CA ALA A 106 18.34 -1.03 -1.15
C ALA A 106 18.58 -2.55 -1.19
N ASN A 107 19.74 -2.99 -0.72
CA ASN A 107 20.06 -4.42 -0.65
C ASN A 107 19.72 -5.03 0.72
N THR A 108 19.60 -4.18 1.75
CA THR A 108 19.33 -4.59 3.12
C THR A 108 18.07 -3.92 3.65
N ASN A 109 17.45 -4.53 4.67
CA ASN A 109 16.29 -3.96 5.33
C ASN A 109 16.60 -2.65 6.07
N ASP A 110 17.82 -2.51 6.59
CA ASP A 110 18.22 -1.31 7.33
C ASP A 110 18.35 -0.11 6.40
N ASP A 111 18.96 -0.30 5.22
CA ASP A 111 19.05 0.75 4.19
C ASP A 111 17.67 1.15 3.67
N GLY A 112 16.81 0.16 3.36
CA GLY A 112 15.44 0.41 2.91
C GLY A 112 14.62 1.15 3.97
N ARG A 113 14.80 0.79 5.25
CA ARG A 113 14.14 1.46 6.38
C ARG A 113 14.65 2.87 6.59
N ALA A 114 15.96 3.10 6.48
CA ALA A 114 16.54 4.43 6.57
C ALA A 114 15.98 5.33 5.47
N LEU A 115 15.99 4.86 4.21
CA LEU A 115 15.43 5.59 3.08
C LEU A 115 13.96 5.99 3.29
N LEU A 116 13.10 5.01 3.66
CA LEU A 116 11.68 5.29 3.87
C LEU A 116 11.45 6.22 5.07
N ARG A 117 12.29 6.15 6.11
CA ARG A 117 12.20 7.03 7.27
C ARG A 117 12.54 8.47 6.90
N GLU A 118 13.60 8.69 6.11
CA GLU A 118 13.98 10.02 5.62
C GLU A 118 12.96 10.59 4.63
N LEU A 119 12.27 9.72 3.88
CA LEU A 119 11.11 10.10 3.06
C LEU A 119 9.86 10.47 3.88
N GLY A 120 9.91 10.38 5.21
CA GLY A 120 8.82 10.78 6.10
C GLY A 120 7.89 9.65 6.53
N MET A 121 8.21 8.37 6.25
CA MET A 121 7.35 7.26 6.70
C MET A 121 7.34 7.14 8.23
N PRO A 122 6.16 7.24 8.86
CA PRO A 122 6.03 7.17 10.31
C PRO A 122 6.08 5.72 10.79
N PHE A 123 7.29 5.18 10.98
CA PHE A 123 7.46 3.85 11.60
C PHE A 123 7.19 3.89 13.11
N ARG A 124 6.56 2.84 13.63
CA ARG A 124 6.40 2.66 15.07
C ARG A 124 7.78 2.56 15.72
N LYS A 125 8.02 3.36 16.77
CA LYS A 125 9.21 3.21 17.60
C LYS A 125 9.14 1.85 18.30
N ASP A 126 10.12 0.99 18.07
CA ASP A 126 10.23 -0.26 18.81
C ASP A 126 10.41 0.07 20.29
N ALA A 127 9.48 -0.35 21.14
CA ALA A 127 9.50 -0.14 22.59
C ALA A 127 10.58 -1.00 23.32
N LYS A 128 11.73 -1.23 22.70
CA LYS A 128 12.86 -1.96 23.30
C LYS A 128 14.19 -1.28 23.00
N LYS A 129 14.52 -0.31 23.85
CA LYS A 129 15.87 -0.05 24.38
C LYS A 129 15.71 0.59 25.78
N THR A 130 15.04 -0.13 26.69
CA THR A 130 15.35 0.06 28.12
C THR A 130 16.60 -0.78 28.36
N ARG A 131 17.60 -0.12 28.92
CA ARG A 131 18.97 -0.59 29.18
C ARG A 131 19.02 -1.97 29.84
#